data_AF-A0A6G1RSA8-F1
#
_entry.id   AF-A0A6G1RSA8-F1
#
_cell.length_a   1.000
_cell.length_b   1.000
_cell.length_c   1.000
_cell.angle_alpha   90.00
_cell.angle_beta   90.00
_cell.angle_gamma   90.00
#
_symmetry.space_group_name_H-M   'P 1'
#
loop_
_entity.id
_entity.type
_entity.pdbx_description
1 polymer ?
#
loop_
_entity_poly.entity_id
_entity_poly.type
_entity_poly.pdbx_seq_one_letter_code
_entity_poly.pdbx_strand_id
1 'polypeptide(L)'
;MKKDIESLIAREKAEIVAKYEKGRQAGAQIDQWEDADFALYKVTDRFGFLHEQELPTRTALEEKQKHQEIERVDKWLKMLKKWGKYRNSDKMCRRVYKGIPLQVRGQVWSLLLDVEKMKKENAGKYEQMKEQAKSFSSE
;
A
#
# COMPACT_ATOMS: atom_id res chain seq x y z
N MET A 1 -40.32 -9.28 -35.10
CA MET A 1 -39.23 -8.68 -34.29
C MET A 1 -39.69 -7.92 -33.05
N LYS A 2 -40.80 -7.16 -33.04
CA LYS A 2 -41.19 -6.37 -31.83
C LYS A 2 -41.44 -7.20 -30.56
N LYS A 3 -41.99 -8.41 -30.69
CA LYS A 3 -42.22 -9.33 -29.55
C LYS A 3 -40.95 -9.80 -28.85
N ASP A 4 -39.81 -9.81 -29.55
CA ASP A 4 -38.52 -10.14 -28.93
C ASP A 4 -37.99 -9.02 -28.05
N ILE A 5 -38.35 -7.77 -28.35
CA ILE A 5 -37.89 -6.62 -27.57
C ILE A 5 -38.64 -6.55 -26.25
N GLU A 6 -39.95 -6.79 -26.27
CA GLU A 6 -40.76 -6.84 -25.04
C GLU A 6 -40.31 -7.97 -24.11
N SER A 7 -39.92 -9.12 -24.66
CA SER A 7 -39.39 -10.24 -23.86
C SER A 7 -38.00 -9.96 -23.28
N LEU A 8 -37.15 -9.24 -24.02
CA LEU A 8 -35.86 -8.76 -23.53
C LEU A 8 -36.02 -7.78 -22.36
N ILE A 9 -36.94 -6.81 -22.49
CA ILE A 9 -37.22 -5.82 -21.44
C ILE A 9 -37.77 -6.51 -20.18
N ALA A 10 -38.65 -7.49 -20.35
CA ALA A 10 -39.20 -8.24 -19.21
C ALA A 10 -38.12 -9.07 -18.50
N ARG A 11 -37.19 -9.68 -19.24
CA ARG A 11 -36.05 -10.41 -18.68
C ARG A 11 -35.10 -9.49 -17.91
N GLU A 12 -34.75 -8.35 -18.50
CA GLU A 12 -33.88 -7.35 -17.87
C GLU A 12 -34.49 -6.83 -16.56
N LYS A 13 -35.80 -6.51 -16.56
CA LYS A 13 -36.52 -6.11 -15.34
C LYS A 13 -36.50 -7.20 -14.26
N ALA A 14 -36.67 -8.46 -14.64
CA ALA A 14 -36.63 -9.58 -13.70
C ALA A 14 -35.22 -9.79 -13.12
N GLU A 15 -34.19 -9.66 -13.95
CA GLU A 15 -32.79 -9.72 -13.50
C GLU A 15 -32.45 -8.60 -12.52
N ILE A 16 -32.93 -7.37 -12.78
CA ILE A 16 -32.77 -6.24 -11.87
C ILE A 16 -33.46 -6.50 -10.53
N VAL A 17 -34.71 -6.94 -10.54
CA VAL A 17 -35.46 -7.25 -9.31
C VAL A 17 -34.77 -8.37 -8.50
N ALA A 18 -34.27 -9.40 -9.18
CA ALA A 18 -33.53 -10.50 -8.54
C ALA A 18 -32.19 -10.06 -7.92
N LYS A 19 -31.51 -9.06 -8.50
CA LYS A 19 -30.33 -8.44 -7.89
C LYS A 19 -30.69 -7.72 -6.58
N TYR A 20 -31.80 -6.98 -6.56
CA TYR A 20 -32.25 -6.25 -5.36
C TYR A 20 -32.73 -7.17 -4.24
N GLU A 21 -33.42 -8.27 -4.55
CA GLU A 21 -33.89 -9.23 -3.53
C GLU A 21 -32.76 -10.03 -2.87
N LYS A 22 -31.65 -10.31 -3.59
CA LYS A 22 -30.49 -11.04 -3.06
C LYS A 22 -29.62 -10.23 -2.08
N GLY A 23 -29.57 -8.90 -2.21
CA GLY A 23 -28.72 -8.02 -1.40
C GLY A 23 -27.20 -8.32 -1.53
N ARG A 24 -26.39 -7.77 -0.61
CA ARG A 24 -24.91 -7.95 -0.58
C ARG A 24 -24.47 -9.19 0.21
N GLN A 25 -25.12 -10.32 -0.05
CA GLN A 25 -24.70 -11.60 0.53
C GLN A 25 -23.48 -12.17 -0.22
N ALA A 26 -22.75 -13.10 0.40
CA ALA A 26 -21.59 -13.74 -0.22
C ALA A 26 -22.00 -14.40 -1.57
N GLY A 27 -21.46 -13.87 -2.68
CA GLY A 27 -21.74 -14.37 -4.03
C GLY A 27 -22.64 -13.48 -4.92
N ALA A 28 -23.03 -12.28 -4.48
CA ALA A 28 -23.77 -11.33 -5.33
C ALA A 28 -22.84 -10.55 -6.29
N GLN A 29 -23.31 -10.31 -7.52
CA GLN A 29 -22.59 -9.57 -8.57
C GLN A 29 -22.90 -8.07 -8.46
N ILE A 30 -21.91 -7.25 -8.08
CA ILE A 30 -22.01 -5.80 -7.84
C ILE A 30 -21.34 -5.04 -9.00
N ASP A 31 -22.01 -4.02 -9.53
CA ASP A 31 -21.53 -3.18 -10.63
C ASP A 31 -20.62 -2.04 -10.11
N GLN A 32 -19.63 -1.59 -10.90
CA GLN A 32 -18.52 -0.74 -10.42
C GLN A 32 -18.89 0.67 -9.90
N TRP A 33 -20.10 1.16 -10.14
CA TRP A 33 -20.60 2.43 -9.59
C TRP A 33 -21.33 2.28 -8.25
N GLU A 34 -21.53 1.04 -7.78
CA GLU A 34 -22.28 0.72 -6.57
C GLU A 34 -21.43 0.74 -5.28
N ASP A 35 -20.12 1.05 -5.35
CA ASP A 35 -19.24 1.20 -4.18
C ASP A 35 -19.15 2.66 -3.68
N ALA A 36 -20.31 3.28 -3.43
CA ALA A 36 -20.42 4.65 -2.93
C ALA A 36 -19.90 4.85 -1.50
N ASP A 37 -19.90 3.79 -0.70
CA ASP A 37 -19.50 3.83 0.72
C ASP A 37 -17.98 3.86 0.93
N PHE A 38 -17.20 3.77 -0.16
CA PHE A 38 -15.75 3.66 -0.11
C PHE A 38 -15.33 2.58 0.88
N ALA A 39 -16.07 1.47 0.97
CA ALA A 39 -15.88 0.44 2.00
C ALA A 39 -14.44 -0.09 1.95
N LEU A 40 -13.90 -0.22 0.74
CA LEU A 40 -12.49 -0.54 0.49
C LEU A 40 -11.53 0.42 1.20
N TYR A 41 -11.80 1.73 1.21
CA TYR A 41 -10.93 2.72 1.85
C TYR A 41 -11.04 2.74 3.38
N LYS A 42 -12.13 2.20 3.96
CA LYS A 42 -12.30 2.05 5.41
C LYS A 42 -11.53 0.86 5.96
N VAL A 43 -11.33 -0.17 5.13
CA VAL A 43 -10.61 -1.38 5.51
C VAL A 43 -9.16 -1.42 4.99
N THR A 44 -8.78 -0.51 4.08
CA THR A 44 -7.41 -0.45 3.55
C THR A 44 -6.56 0.56 4.32
N ASP A 45 -5.42 0.12 4.83
CA ASP A 45 -4.52 1.01 5.55
C ASP A 45 -3.67 1.92 4.64
N ARG A 46 -2.86 2.78 5.26
CA ARG A 46 -1.98 3.71 4.54
C ARG A 46 -0.93 3.02 3.65
N PHE A 47 -0.60 1.76 3.93
CA PHE A 47 0.37 0.97 3.18
C PHE A 47 -0.29 0.08 2.11
N GLY A 48 -1.62 0.04 2.07
CA GLY A 48 -2.39 -0.76 1.13
C GLY A 48 -2.77 -2.16 1.63
N PHE A 49 -2.57 -2.48 2.91
CA PHE A 49 -3.03 -3.74 3.47
C PHE A 49 -4.53 -3.68 3.78
N LEU A 50 -5.25 -4.74 3.44
CA LEU A 50 -6.66 -4.94 3.76
C LEU A 50 -6.80 -5.52 5.16
N HIS A 51 -7.66 -4.92 5.97
CA HIS A 51 -7.99 -5.37 7.32
C HIS A 51 -9.38 -6.01 7.34
N GLU A 52 -9.57 -7.04 8.16
CA GLU A 52 -10.87 -7.71 8.31
C GLU A 52 -11.93 -6.80 8.96
N GLN A 53 -11.46 -5.82 9.73
CA GLN A 53 -12.29 -4.86 10.45
C GLN A 53 -12.03 -3.45 9.91
N GLU A 54 -13.04 -2.58 10.02
CA GLU A 54 -12.86 -1.18 9.66
C GLU A 54 -11.76 -0.54 10.53
N LEU A 55 -10.88 0.21 9.89
CA LEU A 55 -9.83 0.93 10.56
C LEU A 55 -10.43 2.05 11.40
N PRO A 56 -9.85 2.34 12.59
CA PRO A 56 -10.31 3.44 13.42
C PRO A 56 -10.26 4.75 12.64
N THR A 57 -11.26 5.60 12.86
CA THR A 57 -11.28 6.94 12.28
C THR A 57 -10.07 7.73 12.76
N ARG A 58 -9.45 8.48 11.85
CA ARG A 58 -8.27 9.28 12.16
C ARG A 58 -8.53 10.22 13.32
N THR A 59 -7.74 10.08 14.38
CA THR A 59 -7.81 10.92 15.56
C THR A 59 -7.00 12.20 15.36
N ALA A 60 -7.34 13.27 16.08
CA ALA A 60 -6.56 14.52 16.08
C ALA A 60 -5.09 14.29 16.47
N LEU A 61 -4.80 13.25 17.26
CA LEU A 61 -3.45 12.84 17.61
C LEU A 61 -2.68 12.32 16.39
N GLU A 62 -3.30 11.47 15.56
CA GLU A 62 -2.69 10.93 14.34
C GLU A 62 -2.45 12.03 13.31
N GLU A 63 -3.36 13.00 13.19
CA GLU A 63 -3.14 14.17 12.35
C GLU A 63 -1.92 14.97 12.84
N LYS A 64 -1.79 15.20 14.14
CA LYS A 64 -0.62 15.86 14.72
C LYS A 64 0.67 15.06 14.46
N GLN A 65 0.62 13.73 14.56
CA GLN A 65 1.76 12.87 14.25
C GLN A 65 2.14 12.94 12.76
N LYS A 66 1.15 12.98 11.85
CA LYS A 66 1.38 13.15 10.41
C LYS A 66 2.06 14.48 10.10
N HIS A 67 1.64 15.57 10.73
CA HIS A 67 2.31 16.87 10.59
C HIS A 67 3.76 16.81 11.08
N GLN A 68 4.01 16.17 12.23
CA GLN A 68 5.38 15.97 12.73
C GLN A 68 6.22 15.10 11.78
N GLU A 69 5.62 14.08 11.14
CA GLU A 69 6.31 13.25 10.14
C GLU A 69 6.74 14.13 8.95
N ILE A 70 5.85 14.98 8.44
CA ILE A 70 6.14 15.91 7.34
C ILE A 70 7.29 16.85 7.70
N GLU A 71 7.27 17.47 8.88
CA GLU A 71 8.39 18.33 9.33
C GLU A 71 9.72 17.59 9.45
N ARG A 72 9.68 16.29 9.79
CA ARG A 72 10.89 15.46 9.87
C ARG A 72 11.47 15.18 8.48
N VAL A 73 10.65 15.16 7.43
CA VAL A 73 11.13 14.94 6.04
C VAL A 73 12.16 15.99 5.66
N ASP A 74 11.89 17.28 5.84
CA ASP A 74 12.86 18.35 5.50
C ASP A 74 14.18 18.19 6.27
N LYS A 75 14.09 17.85 7.56
CA LYS A 75 15.26 17.59 8.42
C LYS A 75 16.08 16.40 7.89
N TRP A 76 15.42 15.33 7.44
CA TRP A 76 16.06 14.18 6.82
C TRP A 76 16.67 14.51 5.46
N LEU A 77 15.99 15.27 4.60
CA LEU A 77 16.53 15.72 3.31
C LEU A 77 17.82 16.53 3.51
N LYS A 78 17.87 17.41 4.51
CA LYS A 78 19.10 18.14 4.89
C LYS A 78 20.22 17.22 5.34
N MET A 79 19.90 16.15 6.08
CA MET A 79 20.88 15.16 6.52
C MET A 79 21.39 14.30 5.36
N LEU A 80 20.51 13.85 4.47
CA LEU A 80 20.84 13.06 3.29
C LEU A 80 21.79 13.80 2.34
N LYS A 81 21.55 15.11 2.11
CA LYS A 81 22.46 15.96 1.31
C LYS A 81 23.89 16.03 1.86
N LYS A 82 24.07 15.82 3.17
CA LYS A 82 25.37 15.84 3.85
C LYS A 82 25.62 14.50 4.54
N TRP A 83 25.26 13.39 3.88
CA TRP A 83 25.26 12.06 4.50
C TRP A 83 26.63 11.69 5.11
N GLY A 84 27.73 11.96 4.42
CA GLY A 84 29.08 11.67 4.93
C GLY A 84 29.40 12.33 6.27
N LYS A 85 28.83 13.51 6.56
CA LYS A 85 28.96 14.19 7.86
C LYS A 85 28.15 13.51 8.96
N TYR A 86 27.00 12.95 8.62
CA TYR A 86 26.03 12.43 9.58
C TYR A 86 26.10 10.92 9.77
N ARG A 87 26.70 10.18 8.82
CA ARG A 87 26.95 8.75 8.93
C ARG A 87 27.70 8.48 10.23
N ASN A 88 27.20 7.54 11.01
CA ASN A 88 27.74 7.16 12.33
C ASN A 88 27.75 8.26 13.41
N SER A 89 27.03 9.37 13.21
CA SER A 89 26.90 10.40 14.25
C SER A 89 25.76 10.09 15.23
N ASP A 90 25.89 10.50 16.49
CA ASP A 90 24.80 10.40 17.48
C ASP A 90 23.52 11.10 17.03
N LYS A 91 23.66 12.17 16.23
CA LYS A 91 22.52 12.89 15.67
C LYS A 91 21.75 12.02 14.70
N MET A 92 22.42 11.21 13.88
CA MET A 92 21.78 10.25 13.00
C MET A 92 21.07 9.17 13.81
N CYS A 93 21.75 8.53 14.78
CA CYS A 93 21.15 7.50 15.62
C CYS A 93 19.88 8.01 16.33
N ARG A 94 19.94 9.17 16.99
CA ARG A 94 18.77 9.79 17.64
C ARG A 94 17.62 10.10 16.69
N ARG A 95 17.90 10.39 15.42
CA ARG A 95 16.86 10.65 14.41
C ARG A 95 16.23 9.35 13.92
N VAL A 96 17.00 8.28 13.79
CA VAL A 96 16.49 6.93 13.49
C VAL A 96 15.55 6.46 14.60
N TYR A 97 15.95 6.59 15.87
CA TYR A 97 15.09 6.22 17.02
C TYR A 97 13.77 6.99 17.08
N LYS A 98 13.76 8.26 16.65
CA LYS A 98 12.51 9.04 16.55
C LYS A 98 11.60 8.53 15.43
N GLY A 99 12.15 7.82 14.45
CA GLY A 99 11.44 7.32 13.27
C GLY A 99 11.87 8.02 11.99
N ILE A 100 12.04 7.21 10.94
CA ILE A 100 12.34 7.66 9.59
C ILE A 100 11.01 7.87 8.83
N PRO A 101 10.73 9.09 8.32
CA PRO A 101 9.53 9.36 7.53
C PRO A 101 9.41 8.44 6.35
N LEU A 102 8.18 8.03 6.02
CA LEU A 102 7.91 7.09 4.95
C LEU A 102 8.53 7.53 3.62
N GLN A 103 8.43 8.82 3.27
CA GLN A 103 8.90 9.36 1.99
C GLN A 103 10.40 9.15 1.72
N VAL A 104 11.23 9.08 2.77
CA VAL A 104 12.68 8.94 2.65
C VAL A 104 13.19 7.59 3.17
N ARG A 105 12.29 6.72 3.66
CA ARG A 105 12.65 5.49 4.37
C ARG A 105 13.49 4.55 3.52
N GLY A 106 13.07 4.29 2.28
CA GLY A 106 13.82 3.42 1.37
C GLY A 106 15.24 3.91 1.10
N GLN A 107 15.42 5.22 0.90
CA GLN A 107 16.74 5.82 0.68
C GLN A 107 17.61 5.74 1.95
N VAL A 108 17.05 6.10 3.11
CA VAL A 108 17.79 6.07 4.39
C VAL A 108 18.20 4.64 4.75
N TRP A 109 17.30 3.65 4.62
CA TRP A 109 17.62 2.24 4.86
C TRP A 109 18.70 1.72 3.91
N SER A 110 18.63 2.09 2.63
CA SER A 110 19.65 1.73 1.65
C SER A 110 21.04 2.25 2.03
N LEU A 111 21.11 3.47 2.60
CA LEU A 111 22.35 4.06 3.08
C LEU A 111 22.84 3.47 4.42
N LEU A 112 21.94 3.14 5.33
CA LEU A 112 22.29 2.56 6.63
C LEU A 112 22.83 1.13 6.48
N LEU A 113 22.28 0.36 5.56
CA LEU A 113 22.65 -1.03 5.29
C LEU A 113 23.72 -1.15 4.18
N ASP A 114 24.27 -0.03 3.73
CA ASP A 114 25.26 0.03 2.63
C ASP A 114 24.83 -0.81 1.40
N VAL A 115 23.53 -0.79 1.06
CA VAL A 115 22.95 -1.66 0.02
C VAL A 115 23.64 -1.49 -1.33
N GLU A 116 24.00 -0.26 -1.69
CA GLU A 116 24.69 0.04 -2.94
C GLU A 116 26.09 -0.59 -3.00
N LYS A 117 26.80 -0.61 -1.88
CA LYS A 117 28.10 -1.30 -1.76
C LYS A 117 27.91 -2.81 -1.92
N MET A 118 26.96 -3.38 -1.17
CA MET A 118 26.65 -4.82 -1.23
C MET A 118 26.24 -5.27 -2.63
N LYS A 119 25.46 -4.47 -3.36
CA LYS A 119 25.07 -4.74 -4.75
C LYS A 119 26.26 -4.76 -5.70
N LYS A 120 27.20 -3.83 -5.56
CA LYS A 120 28.42 -3.77 -6.38
C LYS A 120 29.35 -4.95 -6.10
N GLU A 121 29.52 -5.30 -4.82
CA GLU A 121 30.38 -6.42 -4.41
C GLU A 121 29.79 -7.78 -4.79
N ASN A 122 28.46 -7.89 -4.94
CA ASN A 122 27.75 -9.13 -5.25
C ASN A 122 26.95 -9.03 -6.56
N ALA A 123 27.51 -8.39 -7.59
CA ALA A 123 26.83 -8.21 -8.87
C ALA A 123 26.38 -9.57 -9.47
N GLY A 124 25.11 -9.66 -9.90
CA GLY A 124 24.52 -10.87 -10.49
C GLY A 124 24.11 -11.97 -9.49
N LYS A 125 24.47 -11.83 -8.21
CA LYS A 125 24.16 -12.86 -7.19
C LYS A 125 22.66 -12.99 -6.92
N TYR A 126 21.94 -11.87 -6.92
CA TYR A 126 20.49 -11.89 -6.72
C TYR A 126 19.77 -12.67 -7.83
N GLU A 127 20.17 -12.45 -9.08
CA GLU A 127 19.63 -13.10 -10.26
C GLU A 127 19.91 -14.61 -10.22
N GLN A 128 21.13 -15.01 -9.89
CA GLN A 128 21.49 -16.41 -9.69
C GLN A 128 20.65 -17.08 -8.60
N MET A 129 20.51 -16.44 -7.43
CA MET A 129 19.70 -16.98 -6.34
C MET A 129 18.21 -17.06 -6.71
N LYS A 130 17.71 -16.11 -7.52
CA LYS A 130 16.35 -16.11 -8.03
C LYS A 130 16.10 -17.26 -9.01
N GLU A 131 17.04 -17.56 -9.91
CA GLU A 131 16.95 -18.69 -10.83
C GLU A 131 17.01 -20.02 -10.07
N GLN A 132 17.93 -20.14 -9.13
CA GLN A 132 18.02 -21.31 -8.25
C GLN A 132 16.72 -21.52 -7.46
N ALA A 133 16.16 -20.48 -6.84
CA ALA A 133 14.90 -20.60 -6.12
C ALA A 133 13.75 -21.10 -7.01
N LYS A 134 13.71 -20.70 -8.28
CA LYS A 134 12.72 -21.20 -9.24
C LYS A 134 12.91 -22.67 -9.59
N SER A 135 14.16 -23.13 -9.78
CA SER A 135 14.42 -24.53 -10.15
C SER A 135 14.16 -25.51 -9.00
N PHE A 136 14.23 -25.03 -7.76
CA PHE A 136 14.02 -25.84 -6.55
C PHE A 136 12.67 -25.59 -5.85
N SER A 137 11.83 -24.68 -6.35
CA SER A 137 10.47 -24.51 -5.86
C SER A 137 9.65 -25.73 -6.27
N SER A 138 9.14 -26.47 -5.28
CA SER A 138 8.29 -27.65 -5.49
C SER A 138 6.80 -27.32 -5.67
N GLU A 139 6.48 -26.02 -5.78
CA GLU A 139 5.18 -25.49 -6.20
C GLU A 139 5.34 -24.59 -7.43
#